data_AF-A0A935P0C8-F1
#
_entry.id   AF-A0A935P0C8-F1
#
_cell.length_a   1.000
_cell.length_b   1.000
_cell.length_c   1.000
_cell.angle_alpha   90.00
_cell.angle_beta   90.00
_cell.angle_gamma   90.00
#
_symmetry.space_group_name_H-M   'P 1'
#
loop_
_entity.id
_entity.type
_entity.pdbx_description
1 polymer ?
#
loop_
_entity_poly.entity_id
_entity_poly.type
_entity_poly.pdbx_seq_one_letter_code
_entity_poly.pdbx_strand_id
1 'polypeptide(L)'
;MTSPSTGARYLLERRGGSSGASSGGSSGGASSGGASAALYDGEISTPEACFRAEATLHDDGAVELVDVGPAAPAELRAQLLMFARLTARGAPARRAEGLAEWPQRVQRWRPRK
;
A
#
# COMPACT_ATOMS: atom_id res chain seq x y z
N MET A 1 -2.89 12.76 27.82
CA MET A 1 -3.39 13.09 26.48
C MET A 1 -3.18 11.86 25.60
N THR A 2 -4.24 11.15 25.24
CA THR A 2 -4.14 9.95 24.40
C THR A 2 -3.86 10.38 22.97
N SER A 3 -2.71 10.01 22.40
CA SER A 3 -2.39 10.34 21.01
C SER A 3 -3.45 9.74 20.07
N PRO A 4 -3.90 10.47 19.03
CA PRO A 4 -4.95 10.02 18.11
C PRO A 4 -4.58 8.75 17.35
N SER A 5 -3.29 8.38 17.33
CA SER A 5 -2.77 7.12 16.76
C SER A 5 -2.93 5.88 17.65
N THR A 6 -3.39 6.02 18.88
CA THR A 6 -3.51 4.91 19.84
C THR A 6 -4.76 4.08 19.54
N GLY A 7 -4.57 2.84 19.06
CA GLY A 7 -5.67 1.96 18.63
C GLY A 7 -6.11 2.14 17.18
N ALA A 8 -5.33 2.89 16.37
CA ALA A 8 -5.57 2.98 14.94
C ALA A 8 -5.14 1.69 14.22
N ARG A 9 -5.97 1.26 13.26
CA ARG A 9 -5.69 0.18 12.31
C ARG A 9 -5.37 0.79 10.95
N TYR A 10 -4.27 0.35 10.36
CA TYR A 10 -3.82 0.75 9.04
C TYR A 10 -3.90 -0.43 8.09
N LEU A 11 -4.49 -0.21 6.92
CA LEU A 11 -4.65 -1.19 5.87
C LEU A 11 -4.19 -0.57 4.55
N LEU A 12 -3.40 -1.31 3.79
CA LEU A 12 -3.12 -1.07 2.38
C LEU A 12 -3.53 -2.34 1.64
N GLU A 13 -4.48 -2.23 0.72
CA GLU A 13 -4.95 -3.33 -0.12
C GLU A 13 -4.66 -3.02 -1.58
N ARG A 14 -3.95 -3.90 -2.28
CA ARG A 14 -3.54 -3.66 -3.65
C ARG A 14 -4.77 -3.67 -4.55
N ARG A 15 -4.98 -2.59 -5.31
CA ARG A 15 -6.00 -2.56 -6.36
C ARG A 15 -5.60 -3.50 -7.48
N GLY A 16 -6.44 -4.52 -7.70
CA GLY A 16 -6.48 -5.32 -8.92
C GLY A 16 -5.11 -5.61 -9.55
N GLY A 17 -4.39 -6.59 -9.00
CA GLY A 17 -3.52 -7.43 -9.82
C GLY A 17 -4.20 -8.78 -9.90
N SER A 18 -4.98 -9.03 -10.96
CA SER A 18 -5.49 -10.37 -11.24
C SER A 18 -4.31 -11.32 -11.12
N SER A 19 -4.33 -12.16 -10.08
CA SER A 19 -3.34 -13.22 -9.95
C SER A 19 -3.49 -14.04 -11.21
N GLY A 20 -2.46 -14.02 -12.06
CA GLY A 20 -2.49 -14.69 -13.35
C GLY A 20 -2.75 -16.17 -13.17
N ALA A 21 -4.02 -16.57 -13.24
CA ALA A 21 -4.39 -17.86 -13.79
C ALA A 21 -4.19 -17.73 -15.30
N SER A 22 -2.95 -17.96 -15.75
CA SER A 22 -2.65 -18.10 -17.17
C SER A 22 -3.28 -19.39 -17.69
N SER A 23 -4.48 -19.27 -18.25
CA SER A 23 -4.96 -20.16 -19.31
C SER A 23 -4.75 -19.46 -20.65
N GLY A 24 -3.69 -19.87 -21.36
CA GLY A 24 -3.52 -19.83 -22.82
C GLY A 24 -3.83 -18.52 -23.56
N GLY A 25 -2.79 -17.88 -24.10
CA GLY A 25 -2.97 -16.85 -25.13
C GLY A 25 -1.69 -16.09 -25.45
N SER A 26 -0.88 -16.64 -26.36
CA SER A 26 0.21 -15.91 -26.99
C SER A 26 -0.34 -14.77 -27.86
N SER A 27 0.07 -13.53 -27.59
CA SER A 27 0.41 -12.54 -28.61
C SER A 27 1.16 -11.37 -27.97
N GLY A 28 2.19 -10.91 -28.67
CA GLY A 28 3.21 -10.02 -28.12
C GLY A 28 2.69 -8.65 -27.66
N GLY A 29 3.24 -8.19 -26.55
CA GLY A 29 3.21 -6.81 -26.11
C GLY A 29 4.51 -6.53 -25.38
N ALA A 30 5.29 -5.58 -25.88
CA ALA A 30 6.59 -5.21 -25.37
C ALA A 30 6.58 -5.06 -23.84
N SER A 31 7.40 -5.85 -23.15
CA SER A 31 7.75 -5.59 -21.75
C SER A 31 8.61 -4.34 -21.74
N SER A 32 7.93 -3.19 -21.73
CA SER A 32 8.54 -1.93 -21.35
C SER A 32 9.06 -2.12 -19.93
N GLY A 33 10.38 -2.10 -19.76
CA GLY A 33 11.06 -2.07 -18.46
C GLY A 33 10.81 -0.75 -17.73
N GLY A 34 9.55 -0.34 -17.63
CA GLY A 34 9.09 0.81 -16.88
C GLY A 34 8.99 0.43 -15.41
N ALA A 35 9.49 1.31 -14.55
CA ALA A 35 9.37 1.25 -13.09
C ALA A 35 8.03 0.64 -12.69
N SER A 36 8.08 -0.48 -11.97
CA SER A 36 6.85 -1.19 -11.60
C SER A 36 6.19 -0.38 -10.49
N ALA A 37 5.05 0.22 -10.79
CA ALA A 37 4.23 0.89 -9.81
C ALA A 37 3.03 0.01 -9.44
N ALA A 38 2.62 0.05 -8.17
CA ALA A 38 1.45 -0.65 -7.67
C ALA A 38 0.49 0.32 -6.98
N LEU A 39 -0.79 0.20 -7.34
CA LEU A 39 -1.88 0.97 -6.77
C LEU A 39 -2.46 0.24 -5.56
N TYR A 40 -2.73 0.99 -4.49
CA TYR A 40 -3.31 0.49 -3.25
C TYR A 40 -4.45 1.39 -2.78
N ASP A 41 -5.48 0.77 -2.24
CA ASP A 41 -6.45 1.40 -1.35
C ASP A 41 -5.89 1.40 0.09
N GLY A 42 -5.68 2.60 0.61
CA GLY A 42 -5.31 2.86 1.99
C GLY A 42 -6.53 3.13 2.86
N GLU A 43 -6.58 2.53 4.04
CA GLU A 43 -7.60 2.77 5.05
C GLU A 43 -6.95 2.94 6.42
N ILE A 44 -7.40 3.96 7.15
CA ILE A 44 -7.06 4.22 8.54
C ILE A 44 -8.35 4.18 9.36
N SER A 45 -8.53 3.14 10.16
CA SER A 45 -9.68 3.00 11.06
C SER A 45 -9.27 3.39 12.47
N THR A 46 -10.00 4.32 13.06
CA THR A 46 -9.95 4.67 14.49
C THR A 46 -11.30 4.36 15.13
N PRO A 47 -11.43 4.37 16.47
CA PRO A 47 -12.73 4.19 17.11
C PRO A 47 -13.78 5.25 16.72
N GLU A 48 -13.33 6.45 16.32
CA GLU A 48 -14.20 7.60 16.07
C GLU A 48 -14.44 7.86 14.57
N ALA A 49 -13.50 7.46 13.72
CA ALA A 49 -13.53 7.79 12.29
C ALA A 49 -12.79 6.77 11.43
N CYS A 50 -13.15 6.74 10.14
CA CYS A 50 -12.45 6.01 9.09
C CYS A 50 -11.99 6.98 8.01
N PHE A 51 -10.70 6.93 7.67
CA PHE A 51 -10.09 7.74 6.62
C PHE A 51 -9.63 6.83 5.49
N ARG A 52 -9.83 7.26 4.25
CA ARG A 52 -9.42 6.52 3.06
C ARG A 52 -8.42 7.30 2.26
N ALA A 53 -7.53 6.61 1.58
CA ALA A 53 -6.55 7.20 0.69
C ALA A 53 -6.25 6.24 -0.47
N GLU A 54 -5.77 6.77 -1.57
CA GLU A 54 -5.18 6.04 -2.68
C GLU A 54 -3.67 6.18 -2.58
N ALA A 55 -2.96 5.07 -2.67
CA ALA A 55 -1.50 5.05 -2.63
C ALA A 55 -0.92 4.44 -3.91
N THR A 56 -0.02 5.17 -4.56
CA THR A 56 0.82 4.65 -5.65
C THR A 56 2.20 4.40 -5.08
N LEU A 57 2.64 3.14 -5.09
CA LEU A 57 3.95 2.73 -4.62
C LEU A 57 4.84 2.44 -5.83
N HIS A 58 6.03 3.02 -5.85
CA HIS A 58 7.02 2.82 -6.92
C HIS A 58 8.19 1.97 -6.40
N ASP A 59 8.85 1.21 -7.28
CA ASP A 59 9.92 0.29 -6.85
C ASP A 59 11.19 0.99 -6.31
N ASP A 60 11.37 2.28 -6.62
CA ASP A 60 12.41 3.15 -6.03
C ASP A 60 12.12 3.52 -4.55
N GLY A 61 10.92 3.16 -4.04
CA GLY A 61 10.49 3.51 -2.69
C GLY A 61 9.74 4.84 -2.60
N ALA A 62 9.55 5.53 -3.73
CA ALA A 62 8.67 6.69 -3.82
C ALA A 62 7.20 6.28 -3.61
N VAL A 63 6.44 7.15 -2.94
CA VAL A 63 5.03 6.94 -2.64
C VAL A 63 4.25 8.21 -2.85
N GLU A 64 3.17 8.11 -3.60
CA GLU A 64 2.16 9.15 -3.75
C GLU A 64 0.92 8.73 -2.97
N LEU A 65 0.40 9.62 -2.13
CA LEU A 65 -0.75 9.34 -1.26
C LEU A 65 -1.79 10.45 -1.45
N VAL A 66 -2.97 10.08 -1.95
CA VAL A 66 -4.09 10.98 -2.22
C VAL A 66 -5.21 10.62 -1.26
N ASP A 67 -5.63 11.56 -0.40
CA ASP A 67 -6.74 11.31 0.53
C ASP A 67 -8.08 11.24 -0.23
N VAL A 68 -8.90 10.22 0.06
CA VAL A 68 -10.23 10.02 -0.54
C VAL A 68 -11.28 10.40 0.50
N GLY A 69 -11.85 11.60 0.35
CA GLY A 69 -12.82 12.15 1.28
C GLY A 69 -12.15 13.02 2.36
N PRO A 70 -12.59 12.93 3.64
CA PRO A 70 -12.04 13.78 4.69
C PRO A 70 -10.56 13.47 4.91
N ALA A 71 -9.73 14.51 4.93
CA ALA A 71 -8.29 14.37 5.15
C ALA A 71 -8.01 13.75 6.52
N ALA A 72 -7.16 12.72 6.55
CA ALA A 72 -6.71 12.13 7.80
C ALA A 72 -5.87 13.14 8.60
N PRO A 73 -5.95 13.12 9.95
CA PRO A 73 -5.01 13.83 10.80
C PRO A 73 -3.56 13.56 10.39
N ALA A 74 -2.73 14.60 10.36
CA ALA A 74 -1.37 14.53 9.83
C ALA A 74 -0.52 13.40 10.45
N GLU A 75 -0.70 13.13 11.74
CA GLU A 75 -0.03 12.03 12.44
C GLU A 75 -0.44 10.65 11.88
N LEU A 76 -1.74 10.44 11.67
CA LEU A 76 -2.27 9.19 11.10
C LEU A 76 -1.82 9.02 9.65
N ARG A 77 -1.89 10.09 8.86
CA ARG A 77 -1.43 10.11 7.47
C ARG A 77 0.07 9.80 7.35
N ALA A 78 0.88 10.36 8.24
CA ALA A 78 2.33 10.10 8.27
C ALA A 78 2.65 8.62 8.56
N GLN A 79 1.88 7.97 9.43
CA GLN A 79 2.04 6.53 9.71
C GLN A 79 1.64 5.67 8.50
N LEU A 80 0.52 5.97 7.84
CA LEU A 80 0.13 5.26 6.62
C LEU A 80 1.21 5.41 5.53
N LEU A 81 1.72 6.62 5.33
CA LEU A 81 2.80 6.90 4.39
C LEU A 81 4.09 6.12 4.74
N MET A 82 4.43 6.03 6.03
CA MET A 82 5.57 5.23 6.49
C MET A 82 5.39 3.75 6.10
N PHE A 83 4.22 3.16 6.33
CA PHE A 83 3.94 1.77 5.95
C PHE A 83 3.98 1.55 4.44
N ALA A 84 3.45 2.49 3.65
CA ALA A 84 3.52 2.44 2.20
C ALA A 84 4.97 2.48 1.71
N ARG A 85 5.81 3.36 2.27
CA ARG A 85 7.25 3.44 1.93
C ARG A 85 8.01 2.16 2.27
N LEU A 86 7.74 1.56 3.43
CA LEU A 86 8.35 0.29 3.80
C LEU A 86 7.95 -0.83 2.84
N THR A 87 6.68 -0.83 2.40
CA THR A 87 6.20 -1.79 1.40
C THR A 87 6.88 -1.60 0.05
N ALA A 88 7.00 -0.34 -0.41
CA ALA A 88 7.68 0.02 -1.64
C ALA A 88 9.16 -0.40 -1.64
N ARG A 89 9.89 -0.10 -0.56
CA ARG A 89 11.30 -0.50 -0.42
C ARG A 89 11.51 -2.01 -0.30
N GLY A 90 10.50 -2.74 0.16
CA GLY A 90 10.55 -4.21 0.26
C GLY A 90 10.33 -4.93 -1.08
N ALA A 91 9.73 -4.27 -2.07
CA ALA A 91 9.37 -4.88 -3.35
C ALA A 91 10.58 -5.44 -4.14
N PRO A 92 11.71 -4.70 -4.29
CA PRO A 92 12.89 -5.23 -4.99
C PRO A 92 13.49 -6.49 -4.34
N ALA A 93 13.52 -6.54 -3.00
CA ALA A 93 14.02 -7.71 -2.28
C ALA A 93 13.12 -8.94 -2.53
N ARG A 94 11.80 -8.76 -2.47
CA ARG A 94 10.83 -9.83 -2.75
C ARG A 94 10.95 -10.35 -4.19
N ARG A 95 11.19 -9.46 -5.16
CA ARG A 95 11.45 -9.83 -6.56
C ARG A 95 12.70 -10.71 -6.66
N ALA A 96 13.79 -10.34 -5.99
CA ALA A 96 15.04 -11.11 -5.98
C ALA A 96 14.87 -12.50 -5.34
N GLU A 97 13.95 -12.64 -4.39
CA GLU A 97 13.59 -13.92 -3.76
C GLU A 97 12.58 -14.76 -4.57
N GLY A 98 12.14 -14.29 -5.76
CA GLY A 98 11.14 -14.97 -6.58
C GLY A 98 9.72 -14.94 -6.00
N LEU A 99 9.47 -14.06 -5.02
CA LEU A 99 8.15 -13.85 -4.42
C LEU A 99 7.34 -12.83 -5.22
N ALA A 100 6.03 -12.79 -4.98
CA ALA A 100 5.20 -11.69 -5.44
C ALA A 100 5.74 -10.36 -4.90
N GLU A 101 6.24 -9.53 -5.80
CA GLU A 101 6.88 -8.24 -5.55
C GLU A 101 6.02 -7.33 -4.66
N TRP A 102 4.75 -7.17 -5.05
CA TRP A 102 3.78 -6.34 -4.35
C TRP A 102 2.87 -7.21 -3.49
N PRO A 103 2.88 -7.07 -2.15
CA PRO A 103 1.95 -7.79 -1.30
C PRO A 103 0.50 -7.39 -1.62
N GLN A 104 -0.40 -8.38 -1.64
CA GLN A 104 -1.82 -8.11 -1.89
C GLN A 104 -2.45 -7.25 -0.78
N ARG A 105 -2.03 -7.48 0.46
CA ARG A 105 -2.59 -6.80 1.63
C ARG A 105 -1.53 -6.59 2.71
N VAL A 106 -1.46 -5.37 3.23
CA VAL A 106 -0.60 -5.00 4.36
C VAL A 106 -1.48 -4.43 5.46
N GLN A 107 -1.52 -5.10 6.62
CA GLN A 107 -2.30 -4.65 7.77
C GLN A 107 -1.37 -4.45 8.96
N ARG A 108 -1.48 -3.29 9.62
CA ARG A 108 -0.71 -2.94 10.82
C ARG A 108 -1.63 -2.35 11.88
N TRP A 109 -1.40 -2.77 13.12
CA TRP A 109 -2.14 -2.32 14.30
C TRP A 109 -1.17 -1.55 15.19
N ARG A 110 -1.58 -0.39 15.70
CA ARG A 110 -0.88 0.23 16.82
C ARG A 110 -1.52 -0.22 18.13
N PRO A 111 -0.80 -0.95 19.00
CA PRO A 111 -1.35 -1.37 20.27
C PRO A 111 -1.70 -0.15 21.12
N ARG A 112 -2.81 -0.25 21.85
CA ARG A 112 -3.11 0.66 22.95
C ARG A 112 -2.08 0.37 24.05
N LYS A 113 -1.14 1.28 24.28
CA LYS A 113 -0.31 1.24 25.48
C LYS A 113 -1.07 1.88 26.63
#